data_AF-A0A832QA36-F1
#
_entry.id   AF-A0A832QA36-F1
#
_cell.length_a   1.000
_cell.length_b   1.000
_cell.length_c   1.000
_cell.angle_alpha   90.00
_cell.angle_beta   90.00
_cell.angle_gamma   90.00
#
_symmetry.space_group_name_H-M   'P 1'
#
loop_
_entity.id
_entity.type
_entity.pdbx_description
1 polymer ?
#
loop_
_entity_poly.entity_id
_entity_poly.type
_entity_poly.pdbx_seq_one_letter_code
_entity_poly.pdbx_strand_id
1 'polypeptide(L)'
;MRLFKRLYLHAAHVAAFVSGSILLGIGAVSMLQAAEAEQQSQPAPRDAQGQILISREPGERSGLWVPDYSERRPSFAVADIAFKPWAQGLFDARQAHDLEPHARCRASGAIRQLLPPHGVEILELPELQRLYILDIGGPHSYREVHMDGRSHPTTY
;
A
#
# COMPACT_ATOMS: atom_id res chain seq x y z
N MET A 1 32.42 -61.98 14.51
CA MET A 1 32.64 -60.74 13.72
C MET A 1 31.58 -60.49 12.62
N ARG A 2 30.31 -60.91 12.81
CA ARG A 2 29.19 -60.65 11.86
C ARG A 2 28.00 -59.89 12.47
N LEU A 3 27.87 -59.84 13.80
CA LEU A 3 26.80 -59.10 14.49
C LEU A 3 27.02 -57.57 14.50
N PHE A 4 28.27 -57.11 14.67
CA PHE A 4 28.59 -55.68 14.75
C PHE A 4 28.35 -54.90 13.44
N LYS A 5 28.48 -55.55 12.27
CA LYS A 5 28.20 -54.91 10.97
C LYS A 5 26.70 -54.65 10.74
N ARG A 6 25.80 -55.44 11.35
CA ARG A 6 24.35 -55.27 11.17
C ARG A 6 23.79 -54.11 12.00
N LEU A 7 24.31 -53.87 13.20
CA LEU A 7 23.90 -52.70 14.01
C LEU A 7 24.35 -51.37 13.38
N TYR A 8 25.56 -51.32 12.82
CA TYR A 8 26.09 -50.09 12.21
C TYR A 8 25.34 -49.68 10.94
N LEU A 9 24.90 -50.66 10.13
CA LEU A 9 24.10 -50.39 8.93
C LEU A 9 22.70 -49.86 9.27
N HIS A 10 22.05 -50.38 10.32
CA HIS A 10 20.72 -49.89 10.72
C HIS A 10 20.78 -48.48 11.33
N ALA A 11 21.82 -48.15 12.11
CA ALA A 11 22.01 -46.79 12.62
C ALA A 11 22.24 -45.76 11.51
N ALA A 12 23.00 -46.13 10.46
CA ALA A 12 23.26 -45.26 9.31
C ALA A 12 22.00 -44.99 8.46
N HIS A 13 21.12 -45.98 8.28
CA HIS A 13 19.87 -45.79 7.55
C HIS A 13 18.84 -44.95 8.32
N VAL A 14 18.78 -45.06 9.65
CA VAL A 14 17.88 -44.24 10.48
C VAL A 14 18.35 -42.79 10.53
N ALA A 15 19.66 -42.53 10.65
CA ALA A 15 20.22 -41.18 10.64
C ALA A 15 20.04 -40.46 9.28
N ALA A 16 20.15 -41.19 8.17
CA ALA A 16 19.92 -40.66 6.83
C ALA A 16 18.45 -40.31 6.57
N PHE A 17 17.51 -41.09 7.11
CA PHE A 17 16.07 -40.83 6.97
C PHE A 17 15.62 -39.60 7.76
N VAL A 18 16.11 -39.43 9.00
CA VAL A 18 15.77 -38.28 9.85
C VAL A 18 16.36 -36.97 9.30
N SER A 19 17.55 -37.01 8.68
CA SER A 19 18.18 -35.83 8.07
C SER A 19 17.50 -35.39 6.76
N GLY A 20 17.01 -36.35 5.96
CA GLY A 20 16.28 -36.06 4.71
C GLY A 20 14.92 -35.40 4.95
N SER A 21 14.20 -35.79 6.01
CA SER A 21 12.89 -35.21 6.35
C SER A 21 12.97 -33.77 6.88
N ILE A 22 14.06 -33.41 7.58
CA ILE A 22 14.26 -32.04 8.10
C ILE A 22 14.60 -31.06 6.97
N LEU A 23 15.39 -31.49 5.97
CA LEU A 23 15.74 -30.66 4.81
C LEU A 23 14.55 -30.41 3.87
N LEU A 24 13.63 -31.37 3.73
CA LEU A 24 12.37 -31.19 2.99
C LEU A 24 11.39 -30.22 3.69
N GLY A 25 11.37 -30.20 5.03
CA GLY A 25 10.53 -29.28 5.81
C GLY A 25 10.98 -27.82 5.71
N ILE A 26 12.29 -27.55 5.72
CA ILE A 26 12.84 -26.18 5.67
C ILE A 26 12.69 -25.56 4.26
N GLY A 27 12.80 -26.36 3.21
CA GLY A 27 12.60 -25.91 1.83
C GLY A 27 11.14 -25.53 1.53
N ALA A 28 10.17 -26.29 2.05
CA ALA A 28 8.75 -26.02 1.83
C ALA A 28 8.26 -24.73 2.54
N VAL A 29 8.78 -24.44 3.73
CA VAL A 29 8.46 -23.20 4.46
C VAL A 29 9.04 -21.97 3.75
N SER A 30 10.23 -22.09 3.16
CA SER A 30 10.88 -21.00 2.43
C SER A 30 10.16 -20.64 1.12
N MET A 31 9.57 -21.62 0.44
CA MET A 31 8.77 -21.40 -0.79
C MET A 31 7.41 -20.75 -0.50
N LEU A 32 6.81 -21.04 0.67
CA LEU A 32 5.53 -20.42 1.06
C LEU A 32 5.70 -18.93 1.44
N GLN A 33 6.81 -18.57 2.10
CA GLN A 33 7.09 -17.18 2.50
C GLN A 33 7.53 -16.29 1.34
N ALA A 34 8.08 -16.84 0.26
CA ALA A 34 8.47 -16.08 -0.92
C ALA A 34 7.28 -15.72 -1.85
N ALA A 35 6.17 -16.46 -1.77
CA ALA A 35 4.97 -16.20 -2.56
C ALA A 35 4.19 -14.96 -2.07
N GLU A 36 4.43 -14.51 -0.85
CA GLU A 36 3.76 -13.33 -0.27
C GLU A 36 4.38 -11.99 -0.70
N ALA A 37 5.56 -12.01 -1.34
CA ALA A 37 6.38 -10.80 -1.57
C ALA A 37 6.37 -10.23 -3.00
N GLU A 38 5.66 -10.85 -3.94
CA GLU A 38 5.42 -10.27 -5.27
C GLU A 38 3.95 -10.44 -5.65
N GLN A 39 3.07 -9.71 -4.96
CA GLN A 39 1.79 -9.40 -5.58
C GLN A 39 2.09 -8.45 -6.75
N GLN A 40 2.39 -9.03 -7.91
CA GLN A 40 2.57 -8.29 -9.16
C GLN A 40 1.39 -7.32 -9.29
N SER A 41 1.68 -6.02 -9.21
CA SER A 41 0.68 -4.99 -9.39
C SER A 41 0.00 -5.23 -10.73
N GLN A 42 -1.34 -5.33 -10.73
CA GLN A 42 -2.08 -5.42 -11.98
C GLN A 42 -1.78 -4.18 -12.85
N PRO A 43 -1.78 -4.31 -14.19
CA PRO A 43 -1.60 -3.16 -15.06
C PRO A 43 -2.68 -2.12 -14.77
N ALA A 44 -2.34 -0.84 -14.89
CA ALA A 44 -3.30 0.24 -14.67
C ALA A 44 -4.54 0.03 -15.56
N PRO A 45 -5.76 0.19 -15.00
CA PRO A 45 -7.00 -0.01 -15.75
C PRO A 45 -7.09 0.98 -16.90
N ARG A 46 -7.66 0.52 -18.02
CA ARG A 46 -7.81 1.32 -19.23
C ARG A 46 -9.22 1.24 -19.79
N ASP A 47 -9.66 2.31 -20.45
CA ASP A 47 -10.91 2.32 -21.20
C ASP A 47 -10.79 1.55 -22.53
N ALA A 48 -11.91 1.48 -23.27
CA ALA A 48 -11.95 0.82 -24.58
C ALA A 48 -11.03 1.48 -25.63
N GLN A 49 -10.60 2.72 -25.39
CA GLN A 49 -9.72 3.52 -26.22
C GLN A 49 -8.26 3.41 -25.76
N GLY A 50 -7.97 2.65 -24.70
CA GLY A 50 -6.64 2.46 -24.13
C GLY A 50 -6.16 3.59 -23.21
N GLN A 51 -6.99 4.58 -22.89
CA GLN A 51 -6.65 5.63 -21.92
C GLN A 51 -6.62 5.05 -20.52
N ILE A 52 -5.70 5.54 -19.69
CA ILE A 52 -5.62 5.14 -18.28
C ILE A 52 -6.81 5.74 -17.54
N LEU A 53 -7.48 4.92 -16.73
CA LEU A 53 -8.55 5.34 -15.86
C LEU A 53 -7.99 5.65 -14.47
N ILE A 54 -8.21 6.88 -13.98
CA ILE A 54 -7.81 7.31 -12.63
C ILE A 54 -9.02 7.26 -11.68
N SER A 55 -10.23 7.52 -12.20
CA SER A 55 -11.47 7.55 -11.42
C SER A 55 -11.87 6.17 -10.95
N ARG A 56 -12.29 5.29 -11.88
CA ARG A 56 -12.89 3.99 -11.60
C ARG A 56 -12.54 2.97 -12.68
N GLU A 57 -12.60 1.69 -12.33
CA GLU A 57 -12.48 0.62 -13.32
C GLU A 57 -13.76 0.45 -14.17
N PRO A 58 -13.66 -0.14 -15.38
CA PRO A 58 -14.83 -0.45 -16.18
C PRO A 58 -15.81 -1.37 -15.43
N GLY A 59 -17.04 -0.90 -15.21
CA GLY A 59 -18.07 -1.63 -14.49
C GLY A 59 -18.26 -1.20 -13.02
N GLU A 60 -17.36 -0.39 -12.48
CA GLU A 60 -17.52 0.17 -11.14
C GLU A 60 -18.52 1.35 -11.10
N ARG A 61 -19.20 1.49 -9.96
CA ARG A 61 -20.20 2.56 -9.78
C ARG A 61 -19.59 3.91 -9.44
N SER A 62 -18.50 3.94 -8.68
CA SER A 62 -17.88 5.17 -8.17
C SER A 62 -16.36 5.02 -8.16
N GLY A 63 -15.66 6.13 -8.38
CA GLY A 63 -14.20 6.20 -8.21
C GLY A 63 -13.79 6.46 -6.77
N LEU A 64 -14.40 5.74 -5.83
CA LEU A 64 -14.31 6.01 -4.40
C LEU A 64 -13.11 5.28 -3.78
N TRP A 65 -12.16 6.06 -3.29
CA TRP A 65 -10.97 5.60 -2.57
C TRP A 65 -11.20 5.73 -1.08
N VAL A 66 -11.51 4.61 -0.42
CA VAL A 66 -11.67 4.56 1.05
C VAL A 66 -10.47 3.87 1.68
N PRO A 67 -9.84 4.48 2.69
CA PRO A 67 -8.82 3.79 3.46
C PRO A 67 -9.45 2.64 4.26
N ASP A 68 -8.89 1.44 4.13
CA ASP A 68 -9.27 0.30 4.96
C ASP A 68 -8.45 0.27 6.26
N TYR A 69 -9.07 0.74 7.33
CA TYR A 69 -8.50 0.71 8.68
C TYR A 69 -8.80 -0.56 9.47
N SER A 70 -9.57 -1.49 8.90
CA SER A 70 -9.97 -2.73 9.56
C SER A 70 -8.87 -3.79 9.50
N GLU A 71 -8.17 -3.90 8.37
CA GLU A 71 -7.13 -4.92 8.16
C GLU A 71 -5.70 -4.36 8.18
N ARG A 72 -5.49 -3.10 7.77
CA ARG A 72 -4.16 -2.50 7.58
C ARG A 72 -4.00 -1.19 8.33
N ARG A 73 -3.86 -1.26 9.65
CA ARG A 73 -3.39 -0.11 10.43
C ARG A 73 -1.91 0.10 10.12
N PRO A 74 -1.51 1.24 9.51
CA PRO A 74 -0.11 1.51 9.28
C PRO A 74 0.59 1.59 10.63
N SER A 75 1.49 0.65 10.91
CA SER A 75 2.39 0.72 12.06
C SER A 75 3.78 1.00 11.54
N PHE A 76 4.39 2.08 12.02
CA PHE A 76 5.74 2.46 11.66
C PHE A 76 6.53 2.70 12.95
N ALA A 77 7.73 2.14 13.02
CA ALA A 77 8.69 2.50 14.05
C ALA A 77 9.26 3.87 13.67
N VAL A 78 8.82 4.92 14.37
CA VAL A 78 9.25 6.31 14.08
C VAL A 78 10.78 6.43 14.07
N ALA A 79 11.46 5.68 14.94
CA ALA A 79 12.91 5.65 15.02
C ALA A 79 13.62 5.17 13.73
N ASP A 80 12.93 4.39 12.89
CA ASP A 80 13.48 3.83 11.65
C ASP A 80 13.29 4.78 10.45
N ILE A 81 12.55 5.88 10.63
CA ILE A 81 12.25 6.83 9.56
C ILE A 81 13.44 7.79 9.39
N ALA A 82 14.09 7.73 8.22
CA ALA A 82 15.10 8.69 7.81
C ALA A 82 14.47 10.03 7.40
N PHE A 83 14.10 10.87 8.38
CA PHE A 83 13.48 12.15 8.12
C PHE A 83 14.42 13.14 7.40
N LYS A 84 13.87 13.93 6.49
CA LYS A 84 14.50 15.20 6.09
C LYS A 84 14.43 16.17 7.29
N PRO A 85 15.39 17.10 7.47
CA PRO A 85 15.41 17.99 8.64
C PRO A 85 14.10 18.77 8.85
N TRP A 86 13.49 19.26 7.77
CA TRP A 86 12.19 19.95 7.83
C TRP A 86 11.03 19.02 8.19
N ALA A 87 11.11 17.74 7.81
CA ALA A 87 10.05 16.76 8.02
C ALA A 87 10.01 16.29 9.48
N GLN A 88 11.17 16.13 10.12
CA GLN A 88 11.26 15.83 11.56
C GLN A 88 10.59 16.92 12.39
N GLY A 89 10.95 18.19 12.16
CA GLY A 89 10.36 19.30 12.92
C GLY A 89 8.85 19.41 12.74
N LEU A 90 8.33 19.16 11.54
CA LEU A 90 6.88 19.11 11.28
C LEU A 90 6.21 17.93 11.99
N PHE A 91 6.86 16.77 12.02
CA PHE A 91 6.38 15.61 12.77
C PHE A 91 6.30 15.91 14.27
N ASP A 92 7.40 16.37 14.88
CA ASP A 92 7.48 16.69 16.30
C ASP A 92 6.44 17.74 16.73
N ALA A 93 6.27 18.80 15.92
CA ALA A 93 5.27 19.84 16.17
C ALA A 93 3.83 19.30 16.11
N ARG A 94 3.55 18.29 15.27
CA ARG A 94 2.23 17.64 15.22
C ARG A 94 2.01 16.71 16.41
N GLN A 95 3.04 16.00 16.87
CA GLN A 95 2.94 15.13 18.04
C GLN A 95 2.68 15.91 19.35
N ALA A 96 3.02 17.21 19.38
CA ALA A 96 2.75 18.08 20.53
C ALA A 96 1.27 18.50 20.66
N HIS A 97 0.39 18.12 19.72
CA HIS A 97 -1.01 18.52 19.71
C HIS A 97 -1.92 17.34 19.40
N ASP A 98 -2.98 17.16 20.21
CA ASP A 98 -3.93 16.05 20.04
C ASP A 98 -4.82 16.20 18.79
N LEU A 99 -4.97 17.44 18.30
CA LEU A 99 -5.84 17.73 17.16
C LEU A 99 -5.05 17.73 15.86
N GLU A 100 -5.29 16.70 15.06
CA GLU A 100 -4.85 16.61 13.68
C GLU A 100 -5.40 17.80 12.86
N PRO A 101 -4.67 18.35 11.87
CA PRO A 101 -5.07 19.56 11.14
C PRO A 101 -6.50 19.56 10.57
N HIS A 102 -7.11 18.40 10.32
CA HIS A 102 -8.50 18.32 9.85
C HIS A 102 -9.53 18.78 10.89
N ALA A 103 -9.22 18.67 12.19
CA ALA A 103 -10.08 19.19 13.25
C ALA A 103 -10.24 20.73 13.18
N ARG A 104 -9.45 21.41 12.34
CA ARG A 104 -9.52 22.86 12.09
C ARG A 104 -10.32 23.23 10.84
N CYS A 105 -11.12 22.31 10.28
CA CYS A 105 -11.92 22.50 9.06
C CYS A 105 -11.10 22.98 7.85
N ARG A 106 -9.81 22.62 7.79
CA ARG A 106 -8.94 22.95 6.65
C ARG A 106 -8.86 21.77 5.69
N ALA A 107 -8.69 22.10 4.40
CA ALA A 107 -8.49 21.11 3.36
C ALA A 107 -7.30 20.19 3.69
N SER A 108 -7.50 18.90 3.46
CA SER A 108 -6.47 17.86 3.60
C SER A 108 -5.27 18.20 2.71
N GLY A 109 -4.05 18.14 3.23
CA GLY A 109 -2.85 18.41 2.42
C GLY A 109 -2.47 17.21 1.54
N ALA A 110 -2.34 17.39 0.22
CA ALA A 110 -1.82 16.40 -0.73
C ALA A 110 -2.31 14.95 -0.43
N ILE A 111 -1.41 14.03 -0.11
CA ILE A 111 -1.71 12.60 0.15
C ILE A 111 -2.61 12.38 1.36
N ARG A 112 -2.62 13.30 2.33
CA ARG A 112 -3.49 13.20 3.51
C ARG A 112 -4.97 13.18 3.13
N GLN A 113 -5.34 13.70 1.95
CA GLN A 113 -6.71 13.62 1.43
C GLN A 113 -7.21 12.19 1.23
N LEU A 114 -6.32 11.19 1.07
CA LEU A 114 -6.71 9.80 0.88
C LEU A 114 -6.98 9.04 2.20
N LEU A 115 -6.72 9.68 3.34
CA LEU A 115 -6.81 9.10 4.68
C LEU A 115 -8.00 9.56 5.56
N PRO A 116 -8.85 10.54 5.22
CA PRO A 116 -10.03 10.81 6.04
C PRO A 116 -10.99 9.61 6.03
N PRO A 117 -11.76 9.39 7.12
CA PRO A 117 -12.88 8.47 7.09
C PRO A 117 -13.82 8.80 5.93
N HIS A 118 -14.37 7.78 5.26
CA HIS A 118 -15.17 7.89 4.02
C HIS A 118 -14.40 8.22 2.74
N GLY A 119 -13.11 8.57 2.84
CA GLY A 119 -12.23 8.63 1.69
C GLY A 119 -12.46 9.81 0.75
N VAL A 120 -12.01 9.65 -0.49
CA VAL A 120 -12.18 10.61 -1.59
C VAL A 120 -12.78 9.94 -2.81
N GLU A 121 -13.60 10.66 -3.53
CA GLU A 121 -14.03 10.23 -4.86
C GLU A 121 -13.26 10.97 -5.93
N ILE A 122 -12.68 10.22 -6.86
CA ILE A 122 -12.06 10.78 -8.05
C ILE A 122 -13.04 10.66 -9.20
N LEU A 123 -13.39 11.79 -9.81
CA LEU A 123 -14.27 11.87 -10.95
C LEU A 123 -13.49 12.41 -12.16
N GLU A 124 -13.45 11.62 -13.23
CA GLU A 124 -12.88 12.04 -14.51
C GLU A 124 -14.00 12.44 -15.46
N LEU A 125 -13.85 13.61 -16.09
CA LEU A 125 -14.74 14.12 -17.12
C LEU A 125 -13.91 14.43 -18.36
N PRO A 126 -13.61 13.42 -19.21
CA PRO A 126 -12.74 13.59 -20.37
C PRO A 126 -13.25 14.64 -21.35
N GLU A 127 -14.57 14.76 -21.52
CA GLU A 127 -15.21 15.75 -22.41
C GLU A 127 -14.93 17.19 -21.97
N LEU A 128 -14.69 17.37 -20.67
CA LEU A 128 -14.37 18.66 -20.06
C LEU A 128 -12.86 18.86 -19.84
N GLN A 129 -12.05 17.84 -20.13
CA GLN A 129 -10.63 17.76 -19.80
C GLN A 129 -10.38 18.14 -18.33
N ARG A 130 -11.20 17.57 -17.44
CA ARG A 130 -11.21 17.87 -16.01
C ARG A 130 -11.22 16.59 -15.18
N LEU A 131 -10.47 16.62 -14.08
CA LEU A 131 -10.56 15.63 -13.02
C LEU A 131 -10.90 16.37 -11.72
N TYR A 132 -11.88 15.84 -10.99
CA TYR A 132 -12.27 16.32 -9.67
C TYR A 132 -11.85 15.31 -8.61
N ILE A 133 -11.25 15.79 -7.53
CA ILE A 133 -11.01 15.00 -6.31
C ILE A 133 -11.93 15.56 -5.25
N LEU A 134 -12.95 14.80 -4.89
CA LEU A 134 -13.98 15.18 -3.94
C LEU A 134 -13.63 14.60 -2.57
N ASP A 135 -13.37 15.47 -1.59
CA ASP A 135 -13.21 15.06 -0.20
C ASP A 135 -14.59 14.67 0.36
N ILE A 136 -14.93 13.39 0.28
CA ILE A 136 -16.17 12.86 0.89
C ILE A 136 -16.03 12.90 2.42
N GLY A 137 -14.86 12.50 2.91
CA GLY A 137 -14.48 12.63 4.31
C GLY A 137 -13.84 13.96 4.66
N GLY A 138 -14.23 14.57 5.78
CA GLY A 138 -13.53 15.74 6.34
C GLY A 138 -14.07 17.08 5.83
N PRO A 139 -13.29 17.91 5.12
CA PRO A 139 -13.62 19.31 4.83
C PRO A 139 -14.77 19.53 3.83
N HIS A 140 -15.27 18.48 3.16
CA HIS A 140 -16.28 18.57 2.10
C HIS A 140 -15.88 19.57 0.98
N SER A 141 -14.60 19.61 0.67
CA SER A 141 -14.03 20.39 -0.44
C SER A 141 -13.84 19.53 -1.68
N TYR A 142 -13.54 20.18 -2.80
CA TYR A 142 -13.05 19.49 -3.99
C TYR A 142 -11.79 20.18 -4.53
N ARG A 143 -11.01 19.41 -5.27
CA ARG A 143 -9.89 19.91 -6.07
C ARG A 143 -10.21 19.69 -7.53
N GLU A 144 -9.80 20.66 -8.34
CA GLU A 144 -9.89 20.58 -9.79
C GLU A 144 -8.50 20.40 -10.39
N VAL A 145 -8.38 19.44 -11.30
CA VAL A 145 -7.18 19.21 -12.09
C VAL A 145 -7.56 19.42 -13.56
N HIS A 146 -6.91 20.40 -14.18
CA HIS A 146 -7.07 20.66 -15.61
C HIS A 146 -6.17 19.73 -16.41
N MET A 147 -6.75 19.06 -17.40
CA MET A 147 -6.07 18.08 -18.26
C MET A 147 -5.89 18.59 -19.70
N ASP A 148 -6.10 19.88 -19.94
CA ASP A 148 -6.06 20.53 -21.25
C ASP A 148 -4.65 21.03 -21.66
N GLY A 149 -3.62 20.66 -20.90
CA GLY A 149 -2.23 21.02 -21.19
C GLY A 149 -1.87 22.47 -20.88
N ARG A 150 -2.72 23.22 -20.17
CA ARG A 150 -2.39 24.58 -19.73
C ARG A 150 -1.14 24.60 -18.84
N SER A 151 -0.36 25.68 -18.95
CA SER A 151 0.80 25.89 -18.09
C SER A 151 0.38 26.18 -16.64
N HIS A 152 1.21 25.78 -15.67
CA HIS A 152 1.03 26.19 -14.29
C HIS A 152 1.14 27.72 -14.15
N PRO A 153 0.35 28.35 -13.25
CA PRO A 153 0.52 29.77 -12.94
C PRO A 153 1.97 30.06 -12.53
N THR A 154 2.53 31.15 -13.04
CA THR A 154 3.90 31.57 -12.71
C THR A 154 3.98 32.35 -11.39
N THR A 155 2.82 32.66 -10.80
CA THR A 155 2.68 33.43 -9.55
C THR A 155 1.68 32.74 -8.64
N TYR A 156 2.00 32.68 -7.34
CA TYR A 156 1.15 32.17 -6.26
C TYR A 156 0.89 33.26 -5.22
#